data_AF-A0A511YQP9-F1
#
_entry.id   AF-A0A511YQP9-F1
#
_cell.length_a   1.000
_cell.length_b   1.000
_cell.length_c   1.000
_cell.angle_alpha   90.00
_cell.angle_beta   90.00
_cell.angle_gamma   90.00
#
_symmetry.space_group_name_H-M   'P 1'
#
loop_
_entity.id
_entity.type
_entity.pdbx_description
1 polymer ?
#
loop_
_entity_poly.entity_id
_entity_poly.type
_entity_poly.pdbx_seq_one_letter_code
_entity_poly.pdbx_strand_id
1 'polypeptide(L)'
;MMKEKITLPATLPHHNQLNQLLNLLSEKMPVRYVFLSNSRPSGHPFLIIYLGCSRLPDGLVPEKQIRKAWSRYGIHLVILAGTELKKHLKSGSLFLQRHCNASTLVFTSGKHKLPTEDLSQSLKKFRLIRQKYGFACRLMGNEIRKTESIGSLITTYHLYTSLFAHHLFHLEFLCLGRDFHQETLDQRLLRLEPFFPEIRSFLLKKTGNTYFITEALLSAGKAETEKEYSYLRSEFREAIAIAEKQVHNLVRKTFRDIKAAVKHPNILLKNQVETKVVSPYESVISILTRRFPVEEIFLFHQEEIVCEGRTTTELYLLLIGNRISKKDLEMMQKSVSRKTGGKYSVVPIVHSARWIQEHLWESQPFFRKVM
;
A
#
# COMPACT_ATOMS: atom_id res chain seq x y z
N MET A 1 -18.10 -25.63 30.22
CA MET A 1 -18.78 -24.89 29.12
C MET A 1 -18.26 -25.45 27.81
N MET A 2 -19.14 -25.85 26.87
CA MET A 2 -18.70 -26.12 25.49
C MET A 2 -18.22 -24.81 24.86
N LYS A 3 -17.03 -24.80 24.24
CA LYS A 3 -16.57 -23.64 23.47
C LYS A 3 -17.35 -23.61 22.16
N GLU A 4 -18.02 -22.49 21.87
CA GLU A 4 -18.70 -22.28 20.60
C GLU A 4 -17.67 -22.32 19.45
N LYS A 5 -17.86 -23.24 18.51
CA LYS A 5 -16.95 -23.42 17.37
C LYS A 5 -17.16 -22.27 16.39
N ILE A 6 -16.09 -21.56 16.05
CA ILE A 6 -16.15 -20.43 15.11
C ILE A 6 -16.20 -21.00 13.68
N THR A 7 -17.22 -20.60 12.92
CA THR A 7 -17.46 -21.02 11.53
C THR A 7 -17.65 -19.81 10.61
N LEU A 8 -16.70 -19.61 9.69
CA LEU A 8 -16.79 -18.62 8.61
C LEU A 8 -17.64 -19.14 7.44
N PRO A 9 -18.26 -18.23 6.65
CA PRO A 9 -19.02 -18.60 5.46
C PRO A 9 -18.18 -19.40 4.45
N ALA A 10 -18.79 -20.44 3.86
CA ALA A 10 -18.14 -21.28 2.84
C ALA A 10 -17.75 -20.50 1.56
N THR A 11 -18.40 -19.36 1.31
CA THR A 11 -18.12 -18.42 0.22
C THR A 11 -16.76 -17.71 0.35
N LEU A 12 -16.13 -17.76 1.52
CA LEU A 12 -14.79 -17.22 1.72
C LEU A 12 -13.72 -18.22 1.23
N PRO A 13 -12.79 -17.82 0.34
CA PRO A 13 -11.65 -18.65 -0.03
C PRO A 13 -10.88 -19.11 1.21
N HIS A 14 -10.53 -20.41 1.24
CA HIS A 14 -9.78 -21.02 2.34
C HIS A 14 -10.47 -20.96 3.73
N HIS A 15 -11.80 -20.85 3.77
CA HIS A 15 -12.59 -20.81 5.03
C HIS A 15 -12.22 -21.94 6.01
N ASN A 16 -11.91 -23.16 5.53
CA ASN A 16 -11.53 -24.28 6.39
C ASN A 16 -10.21 -24.04 7.15
N GLN A 17 -9.17 -23.54 6.47
CA GLN A 17 -7.89 -23.20 7.10
C GLN A 17 -8.02 -22.00 8.06
N LEU A 18 -8.89 -21.05 7.73
CA LEU A 18 -9.19 -19.89 8.57
C LEU A 18 -10.01 -20.28 9.80
N ASN A 19 -10.98 -21.19 9.66
CA ASN A 19 -11.73 -21.78 10.76
C ASN A 19 -10.77 -22.51 11.72
N GLN A 20 -9.82 -23.30 11.21
CA GLN A 20 -8.80 -23.93 12.05
C GLN A 20 -7.98 -22.89 12.83
N LEU A 21 -7.51 -21.82 12.17
CA LEU A 21 -6.76 -20.73 12.81
C LEU A 21 -7.61 -20.02 13.88
N LEU A 22 -8.87 -19.72 13.60
CA LEU A 22 -9.79 -19.06 14.54
C LEU A 22 -10.09 -19.93 15.76
N ASN A 23 -10.29 -21.23 15.58
CA ASN A 23 -10.55 -22.14 16.69
C ASN A 23 -9.28 -22.37 17.55
N LEU A 24 -8.09 -22.52 16.93
CA LEU A 24 -6.80 -22.51 17.66
C LEU A 24 -6.55 -21.22 18.44
N LEU A 25 -7.07 -20.10 17.95
CA LEU A 25 -6.97 -18.80 18.61
C LEU A 25 -8.02 -18.64 19.72
N SER A 26 -9.23 -19.18 19.57
CA SER A 26 -10.26 -19.25 20.62
C SER A 26 -9.95 -20.28 21.73
N GLU A 27 -9.08 -21.24 21.44
CA GLU A 27 -8.50 -22.12 22.45
C GLU A 27 -7.64 -21.34 23.45
N LYS A 28 -6.79 -20.43 22.94
CA LYS A 28 -5.81 -19.66 23.72
C LYS A 28 -6.35 -18.34 24.28
N MET A 29 -7.34 -17.73 23.62
CA MET A 29 -7.86 -16.41 23.98
C MET A 29 -9.39 -16.34 23.88
N PRO A 30 -10.06 -15.55 24.75
CA PRO A 30 -11.49 -15.33 24.63
C PRO A 30 -11.79 -14.47 23.40
N VAL A 31 -12.18 -15.08 22.29
CA VAL A 31 -12.71 -14.36 21.11
C VAL A 31 -14.13 -13.89 21.42
N ARG A 32 -14.37 -12.58 21.36
CA ARG A 32 -15.70 -11.99 21.60
C ARG A 32 -16.50 -11.80 20.33
N TYR A 33 -15.86 -11.26 19.28
CA TYR A 33 -16.48 -11.08 17.97
C TYR A 33 -15.52 -11.49 16.86
N VAL A 34 -16.08 -11.97 15.75
CA VAL A 34 -15.38 -12.01 14.46
C VAL A 34 -16.26 -11.29 13.44
N PHE A 35 -15.64 -10.40 12.66
CA PHE A 35 -16.28 -9.72 11.53
C PHE A 35 -15.58 -10.09 10.23
N LEU A 36 -16.36 -10.27 9.17
CA LEU A 36 -15.91 -10.43 7.80
C LEU A 36 -16.42 -9.23 6.99
N SER A 37 -15.50 -8.38 6.51
CA SER A 37 -15.85 -7.13 5.82
C SER A 37 -15.05 -6.97 4.53
N ASN A 38 -15.70 -6.64 3.42
CA ASN A 38 -15.01 -6.45 2.14
C ASN A 38 -14.48 -5.01 2.01
N SER A 39 -13.16 -4.86 1.88
CA SER A 39 -12.52 -3.56 1.71
C SER A 39 -12.05 -3.34 0.27
N ARG A 40 -12.84 -2.54 -0.47
CA ARG A 40 -12.59 -2.13 -1.86
C ARG A 40 -11.15 -1.72 -2.21
N PRO A 41 -10.43 -0.85 -1.44
CA PRO A 41 -9.11 -0.36 -1.87
C PRO A 41 -8.08 -1.46 -2.16
N SER A 42 -8.22 -2.65 -1.56
CA SER A 42 -7.34 -3.79 -1.87
C SER A 42 -8.02 -4.90 -2.67
N GLY A 43 -9.35 -4.87 -2.86
CA GLY A 43 -10.12 -5.99 -3.40
C GLY A 43 -10.23 -7.22 -2.48
N HIS A 44 -9.56 -7.20 -1.32
CA HIS A 44 -9.45 -8.35 -0.41
C HIS A 44 -10.35 -8.21 0.84
N PRO A 45 -10.90 -9.32 1.36
CA PRO A 45 -11.68 -9.33 2.59
C PRO A 45 -10.82 -9.06 3.83
N PHE A 46 -11.42 -8.39 4.80
CA PHE A 46 -10.91 -8.21 6.15
C PHE A 46 -11.56 -9.23 7.06
N LEU A 47 -10.73 -9.96 7.80
CA LEU A 47 -11.15 -10.78 8.93
C LEU A 47 -10.72 -10.06 10.21
N ILE A 48 -11.69 -9.47 10.92
CA ILE A 48 -11.43 -8.67 12.13
C ILE A 48 -11.86 -9.47 13.35
N ILE A 49 -10.89 -9.79 14.21
CA ILE A 49 -11.10 -10.54 15.44
C ILE A 49 -11.04 -9.56 16.62
N TYR A 50 -12.10 -9.50 17.43
CA TYR A 50 -12.10 -8.78 18.70
C TYR A 50 -11.91 -9.76 19.87
N LEU A 51 -10.87 -9.53 20.66
CA LEU A 51 -10.54 -10.31 21.84
C LEU A 51 -11.15 -9.70 23.11
N GLY A 52 -11.49 -10.56 24.07
CA GLY A 52 -11.98 -10.17 25.38
C GLY A 52 -10.91 -9.71 26.37
N CYS A 53 -9.63 -9.71 25.97
CA CYS A 53 -8.52 -9.21 26.77
C CYS A 53 -8.41 -7.67 26.73
N SER A 54 -7.77 -7.09 27.74
CA SER A 54 -7.59 -5.64 27.86
C SER A 54 -6.54 -5.09 26.88
N ARG A 55 -5.49 -5.86 26.60
CA ARG A 55 -4.39 -5.59 25.67
C ARG A 55 -4.07 -6.84 24.85
N LEU A 56 -3.48 -6.66 23.68
CA LEU A 56 -2.84 -7.75 22.92
C LEU A 56 -1.56 -8.19 23.66
N PRO A 57 -1.37 -9.48 24.00
CA PRO A 57 -0.10 -9.99 24.49
C PRO A 57 0.96 -10.03 23.40
N ASP A 58 2.21 -9.79 23.77
CA ASP A 58 3.34 -9.86 22.85
C ASP A 58 3.49 -11.28 22.27
N GLY A 59 3.75 -11.36 20.97
CA GLY A 59 3.87 -12.63 20.24
C GLY A 59 2.59 -13.44 20.04
N LEU A 60 1.42 -13.00 20.53
CA LEU A 60 0.17 -13.79 20.54
C LEU A 60 -0.20 -14.38 19.18
N VAL A 61 -0.14 -13.54 18.14
CA VAL A 61 -0.19 -14.00 16.75
C VAL A 61 1.12 -13.59 16.10
N PRO A 62 1.99 -14.56 15.75
CA PRO A 62 3.23 -14.25 15.06
C PRO A 62 2.92 -13.43 13.82
N GLU A 63 3.66 -12.35 13.56
CA GLU A 63 3.54 -11.59 12.31
C GLU A 63 3.58 -12.50 11.08
N LYS A 64 4.36 -13.59 11.17
CA LYS A 64 4.45 -14.66 10.17
C LYS A 64 3.09 -15.31 9.84
N GLN A 65 2.13 -15.37 10.76
CA GLN A 65 0.77 -15.85 10.51
C GLN A 65 -0.11 -14.78 9.84
N ILE A 66 -0.04 -13.51 10.27
CA ILE A 66 -0.75 -12.40 9.61
C ILE A 66 -0.26 -12.24 8.16
N ARG A 67 1.07 -12.22 7.97
CA ARG A 67 1.70 -12.17 6.64
C ARG A 67 1.36 -13.40 5.78
N LYS A 68 1.22 -14.60 6.38
CA LYS A 68 0.73 -15.82 5.68
C LYS A 68 -0.74 -15.74 5.28
N ALA A 69 -1.61 -15.18 6.12
CA ALA A 69 -3.03 -14.99 5.79
C ALA A 69 -3.19 -14.07 4.58
N TRP A 70 -2.39 -13.01 4.53
CA TRP A 70 -2.26 -12.16 3.36
C TRP A 70 -1.69 -12.92 2.15
N SER A 71 -0.46 -13.45 2.25
CA SER A 71 0.24 -13.99 1.07
C SER A 71 -0.31 -15.29 0.50
N ARG A 72 -1.03 -16.09 1.30
CA ARG A 72 -1.57 -17.39 0.89
C ARG A 72 -3.06 -17.37 0.60
N TYR A 73 -3.82 -16.51 1.27
CA TYR A 73 -5.30 -16.50 1.18
C TYR A 73 -5.87 -15.17 0.67
N GLY A 74 -5.04 -14.12 0.56
CA GLY A 74 -5.50 -12.78 0.17
C GLY A 74 -6.46 -12.19 1.18
N ILE A 75 -6.17 -12.32 2.49
CA ILE A 75 -7.05 -11.82 3.57
C ILE A 75 -6.28 -10.93 4.52
N HIS A 76 -6.87 -9.78 4.84
CA HIS A 76 -6.36 -8.86 5.85
C HIS A 76 -6.84 -9.28 7.24
N LEU A 77 -5.96 -9.92 7.99
CA LEU A 77 -6.22 -10.32 9.37
C LEU A 77 -5.94 -9.15 10.31
N VAL A 78 -7.00 -8.60 10.94
CA VAL A 78 -6.92 -7.54 11.95
C VAL A 78 -7.33 -8.12 13.29
N ILE A 79 -6.56 -7.85 14.34
CA ILE A 79 -6.86 -8.33 15.70
C ILE A 79 -6.85 -7.13 16.63
N LEU A 80 -7.94 -6.97 17.39
CA LEU A 80 -8.18 -5.84 18.29
C LEU A 80 -8.42 -6.37 19.70
N ALA A 81 -7.81 -5.73 20.70
CA ALA A 81 -8.16 -5.92 22.11
C ALA A 81 -8.83 -4.65 22.66
N GLY A 82 -9.09 -4.63 23.97
CA GLY A 82 -9.81 -3.53 24.63
C GLY A 82 -9.13 -2.16 24.47
N THR A 83 -7.80 -2.08 24.38
CA THR A 83 -7.06 -0.83 24.17
C THR A 83 -7.30 -0.22 22.79
N GLU A 84 -7.24 -1.02 21.73
CA GLU A 84 -7.41 -0.56 20.35
C GLU A 84 -8.85 -0.14 20.14
N LEU A 85 -9.81 -0.93 20.65
CA LEU A 85 -11.23 -0.57 20.61
C LEU A 85 -11.48 0.78 21.31
N LYS A 86 -10.96 0.98 22.52
CA LYS A 86 -11.06 2.28 23.23
C LYS A 86 -10.42 3.43 22.43
N LYS A 87 -9.29 3.18 21.76
CA LYS A 87 -8.63 4.17 20.88
C LYS A 87 -9.52 4.54 19.68
N HIS A 88 -10.16 3.57 19.03
CA HIS A 88 -11.10 3.81 17.92
C HIS A 88 -12.36 4.56 18.35
N LEU A 89 -12.95 4.21 19.50
CA LEU A 89 -14.15 4.87 20.05
C LEU A 89 -13.84 6.30 20.55
N LYS A 90 -12.73 6.50 21.26
CA LYS A 90 -12.31 7.84 21.73
C LYS A 90 -11.99 8.78 20.57
N SER A 91 -11.36 8.27 19.51
CA SER A 91 -10.99 9.07 18.34
C SER A 91 -12.15 9.29 17.37
N GLY A 92 -13.05 8.32 17.19
CA GLY A 92 -14.08 8.35 16.15
C GLY A 92 -13.55 8.02 14.75
N SER A 93 -12.53 7.15 14.64
CA SER A 93 -11.86 6.74 13.40
C SER A 93 -12.73 6.30 12.20
N LEU A 94 -14.02 6.03 12.39
CA LEU A 94 -14.95 5.37 11.45
C LEU A 94 -14.58 3.95 10.99
N PHE A 95 -13.38 3.43 11.29
CA PHE A 95 -12.99 2.05 10.97
C PHE A 95 -13.99 1.01 11.52
N LEU A 96 -14.35 1.12 12.80
CA LEU A 96 -15.35 0.24 13.43
C LEU A 96 -16.74 0.37 12.78
N GLN A 97 -17.18 1.59 12.45
CA GLN A 97 -18.48 1.81 11.81
C GLN A 97 -18.55 1.14 10.42
N ARG A 98 -17.43 1.18 9.69
CA ARG A 98 -17.31 0.60 8.35
C ARG A 98 -17.24 -0.93 8.36
N HIS A 99 -16.47 -1.51 9.30
CA HIS A 99 -16.05 -2.91 9.22
C HIS A 99 -16.52 -3.81 10.38
N CYS A 100 -17.05 -3.24 11.47
CA CYS A 100 -17.43 -3.96 12.69
C CYS A 100 -18.90 -3.73 13.05
N ASN A 101 -19.82 -4.02 12.13
CA ASN A 101 -21.25 -3.76 12.24
C ASN A 101 -22.08 -5.05 12.07
N ALA A 102 -23.41 -4.96 12.23
CA ALA A 102 -24.29 -6.14 12.24
C ALA A 102 -24.26 -6.95 10.94
N SER A 103 -24.11 -6.32 9.77
CA SER A 103 -24.04 -7.01 8.47
C SER A 103 -22.67 -7.61 8.15
N THR A 104 -21.65 -7.32 8.95
CA THR A 104 -20.30 -7.90 8.84
C THR A 104 -19.98 -8.88 9.97
N LEU A 105 -20.83 -8.99 10.99
CA LEU A 105 -20.66 -9.92 12.11
C LEU A 105 -20.86 -11.37 11.65
N VAL A 106 -19.86 -12.22 11.87
CA VAL A 106 -19.93 -13.66 11.57
C VAL A 106 -19.85 -14.55 12.81
N PHE A 107 -19.42 -14.01 13.95
CA PHE A 107 -19.41 -14.72 15.24
C PHE A 107 -19.54 -13.74 16.41
N THR A 108 -20.32 -14.11 17.43
CA THR A 108 -20.39 -13.43 18.72
C THR A 108 -20.42 -14.47 19.85
N SER A 109 -19.55 -14.31 20.85
CA SER A 109 -19.58 -15.11 22.07
C SER A 109 -20.68 -14.59 23.00
N GLY A 110 -21.85 -15.24 22.99
CA GLY A 110 -22.99 -14.88 23.84
C GLY A 110 -23.63 -13.52 23.54
N LYS A 111 -24.43 -13.01 24.50
CA LYS A 111 -25.31 -11.82 24.36
C LYS A 111 -24.59 -10.47 24.52
N HIS A 112 -23.40 -10.30 23.96
CA HIS A 112 -22.69 -9.02 24.02
C HIS A 112 -23.20 -8.01 22.95
N LYS A 113 -23.28 -6.72 23.30
CA LYS A 113 -23.67 -5.65 22.36
C LYS A 113 -22.49 -5.24 21.48
N LEU A 114 -22.74 -5.11 20.17
CA LEU A 114 -21.75 -4.67 19.18
C LEU A 114 -21.02 -3.40 19.64
N PRO A 115 -19.69 -3.30 19.42
CA PRO A 115 -18.87 -2.26 20.02
C PRO A 115 -18.85 -0.98 19.15
N THR A 116 -20.02 -0.54 18.73
CA THR A 116 -20.22 0.63 17.85
C THR A 116 -21.05 1.70 18.57
N GLU A 117 -20.53 2.93 18.60
CA GLU A 117 -21.28 4.11 19.01
C GLU A 117 -22.34 4.52 17.98
N ASP A 118 -23.19 5.49 18.33
CA ASP A 118 -24.01 6.20 17.35
C ASP A 118 -23.14 6.82 16.23
N LEU A 119 -23.68 6.80 15.01
CA LEU A 119 -23.01 7.32 13.83
C LEU A 119 -22.85 8.84 13.89
N SER A 120 -23.82 9.60 14.42
CA SER A 120 -23.71 11.06 14.50
C SER A 120 -22.59 11.48 15.46
N GLN A 121 -22.45 10.79 16.60
CA GLN A 121 -21.34 10.99 17.55
C GLN A 121 -20.00 10.62 16.92
N SER A 122 -19.94 9.46 16.25
CA SER A 122 -18.74 9.00 15.52
C SER A 122 -18.29 10.02 14.46
N LEU A 123 -19.23 10.60 13.69
CA LEU A 123 -18.95 11.63 12.68
C LEU A 123 -18.47 12.96 13.28
N LYS A 124 -18.98 13.37 14.44
CA LYS A 124 -18.49 14.56 15.19
C LYS A 124 -17.03 14.35 15.61
N LYS A 125 -16.71 13.21 16.22
CA LYS A 125 -15.34 12.83 16.61
C LYS A 125 -14.40 12.72 15.40
N PHE A 126 -14.85 12.10 14.31
CA PHE A 126 -14.09 12.00 13.05
C PHE A 126 -13.70 13.37 12.46
N ARG A 127 -14.62 14.35 12.49
CA ARG A 127 -14.32 15.74 12.07
C ARG A 127 -13.16 16.31 12.87
N LEU A 128 -13.10 16.05 14.18
CA LEU A 128 -12.03 16.51 15.06
C LEU A 128 -10.69 15.83 14.73
N ILE A 129 -10.64 14.51 14.43
CA ILE A 129 -9.40 13.87 13.95
C ILE A 129 -8.90 14.59 12.70
N ARG A 130 -9.78 14.77 11.69
CA ARG A 130 -9.40 15.37 10.41
C ARG A 130 -8.91 16.82 10.57
N GLN A 131 -9.48 17.58 11.50
CA GLN A 131 -9.00 18.92 11.86
C GLN A 131 -7.63 18.89 12.54
N LYS A 132 -7.41 17.97 13.50
CA LYS A 132 -6.11 17.80 14.17
C LYS A 132 -5.01 17.39 13.18
N TYR A 133 -5.30 16.46 12.27
CA TYR A 133 -4.43 16.09 11.16
C TYR A 133 -4.03 17.32 10.31
N GLY A 134 -5.02 18.08 9.82
CA GLY A 134 -4.77 19.27 9.01
C GLY A 134 -4.06 20.40 9.76
N PHE A 135 -4.22 20.50 11.09
CA PHE A 135 -3.44 21.42 11.92
C PHE A 135 -1.98 20.97 12.03
N ALA A 136 -1.73 19.71 12.37
CA ALA A 136 -0.38 19.16 12.51
C ALA A 136 0.41 19.24 11.18
N CYS A 137 -0.20 18.92 10.05
CA CYS A 137 0.43 19.07 8.73
C CYS A 137 0.83 20.52 8.42
N ARG A 138 -0.03 21.50 8.75
CA ARG A 138 0.30 22.92 8.55
C ARG A 138 1.41 23.40 9.47
N LEU A 139 1.43 22.94 10.72
CA LEU A 139 2.48 23.27 11.69
C LEU A 139 3.84 22.70 11.21
N MET A 140 3.92 21.40 10.94
CA MET A 140 5.14 20.78 10.42
C MET A 140 5.58 21.41 9.08
N GLY A 141 4.66 21.66 8.17
CA GLY A 141 4.97 22.33 6.89
C GLY A 141 5.44 23.79 7.05
N ASN A 142 5.02 24.50 8.10
CA ASN A 142 5.58 25.82 8.43
C ASN A 142 7.01 25.70 8.95
N GLU A 143 7.28 24.75 9.86
CA GLU A 143 8.63 24.55 10.39
C GLU A 143 9.59 24.07 9.30
N ILE A 144 9.17 23.18 8.40
CA ILE A 144 9.94 22.76 7.21
C ILE A 144 10.36 23.98 6.38
N ARG A 145 9.42 24.88 6.03
CA ARG A 145 9.76 26.09 5.27
C ARG A 145 10.74 27.00 6.00
N LYS A 146 10.63 27.11 7.33
CA LYS A 146 11.60 27.88 8.13
C LYS A 146 12.98 27.23 8.08
N THR A 147 13.09 25.92 8.35
CA THR A 147 14.38 25.21 8.34
C THR A 147 15.03 25.21 6.97
N GLU A 148 14.23 25.13 5.90
CA GLU A 148 14.68 25.32 4.52
C GLU A 148 15.20 26.74 4.26
N SER A 149 14.51 27.78 4.74
CA SER A 149 14.92 29.18 4.54
C SER A 149 16.25 29.55 5.22
N ILE A 150 16.61 28.85 6.30
CA ILE A 150 17.90 28.99 6.99
C ILE A 150 18.94 27.96 6.55
N GLY A 151 18.67 27.18 5.49
CA GLY A 151 19.60 26.17 4.96
C GLY A 151 19.81 24.92 5.83
N SER A 152 19.01 24.73 6.89
CA SER A 152 19.17 23.61 7.84
C SER A 152 18.55 22.32 7.29
N LEU A 153 19.29 21.66 6.40
CA LEU A 153 18.81 20.48 5.67
C LEU A 153 18.63 19.24 6.58
N ILE A 154 19.50 19.04 7.58
CA ILE A 154 19.35 17.96 8.58
C ILE A 154 18.01 18.09 9.32
N THR A 155 17.73 19.26 9.90
CA THR A 155 16.47 19.54 10.61
C THR A 155 15.25 19.40 9.68
N THR A 156 15.39 19.85 8.43
CA THR A 156 14.36 19.70 7.39
C THR A 156 14.02 18.23 7.14
N TYR A 157 15.02 17.33 7.05
CA TYR A 157 14.80 15.90 6.83
C TYR A 157 14.24 15.18 8.07
N HIS A 158 14.62 15.58 9.29
CA HIS A 158 13.97 15.10 10.52
C HIS A 158 12.49 15.51 10.61
N LEU A 159 12.16 16.73 10.19
CA LEU A 159 10.77 17.20 10.10
C LEU A 159 9.97 16.45 9.03
N TYR A 160 10.53 16.20 7.84
CA TYR A 160 9.90 15.35 6.83
C TYR A 160 9.69 13.91 7.33
N THR A 161 10.68 13.32 8.01
CA THR A 161 10.56 11.98 8.63
C THR A 161 9.37 11.90 9.58
N SER A 162 9.21 12.93 10.42
CA SER A 162 8.09 13.08 11.35
C SER A 162 6.74 13.25 10.62
N LEU A 163 6.72 14.03 9.54
CA LEU A 163 5.53 14.28 8.72
C LEU A 163 5.08 13.02 7.95
N PHE A 164 6.00 12.27 7.36
CA PHE A 164 5.71 10.94 6.79
C PHE A 164 5.18 9.99 7.87
N ALA A 165 5.83 9.87 9.03
CA ALA A 165 5.36 9.02 10.12
C ALA A 165 3.94 9.37 10.59
N HIS A 166 3.58 10.66 10.59
CA HIS A 166 2.25 11.18 10.89
C HIS A 166 1.21 10.82 9.82
N HIS A 167 1.56 10.94 8.53
CA HIS A 167 0.68 10.52 7.43
C HIS A 167 0.41 9.02 7.47
N LEU A 168 1.46 8.21 7.61
CA LEU A 168 1.35 6.75 7.69
C LEU A 168 0.49 6.33 8.88
N PHE A 169 0.64 6.97 10.04
CA PHE A 169 -0.22 6.72 11.21
C PHE A 169 -1.71 6.88 10.85
N HIS A 170 -2.07 7.91 10.10
CA HIS A 170 -3.45 8.12 9.70
C HIS A 170 -3.93 7.15 8.62
N LEU A 171 -3.10 6.75 7.66
CA LEU A 171 -3.45 5.70 6.68
C LEU A 171 -3.67 4.35 7.38
N GLU A 172 -2.72 3.92 8.21
CA GLU A 172 -2.80 2.68 8.98
C GLU A 172 -4.03 2.65 9.89
N PHE A 173 -4.24 3.71 10.68
CA PHE A 173 -5.34 3.76 11.63
C PHE A 173 -6.73 3.81 10.98
N LEU A 174 -6.85 4.39 9.78
CA LEU A 174 -8.11 4.45 9.02
C LEU A 174 -8.38 3.19 8.17
N CYS A 175 -7.33 2.53 7.66
CA CYS A 175 -7.49 1.39 6.74
C CYS A 175 -7.24 0.02 7.38
N LEU A 176 -6.37 -0.07 8.40
CA LEU A 176 -5.91 -1.33 9.00
C LEU A 176 -6.43 -1.54 10.43
N GLY A 177 -7.08 -0.53 11.03
CA GLY A 177 -7.59 -0.63 12.41
C GLY A 177 -6.50 -0.64 13.48
N ARG A 178 -5.29 -0.23 13.15
CA ARG A 178 -4.16 -0.02 14.08
C ARG A 178 -3.05 0.72 13.36
N ASP A 179 -2.18 1.38 14.11
CA ASP A 179 -0.92 1.92 13.64
C ASP A 179 0.25 0.95 13.90
N PHE A 180 1.37 1.22 13.25
CA PHE A 180 2.59 0.43 13.31
C PHE A 180 3.80 1.32 13.63
N HIS A 181 3.66 2.22 14.61
CA HIS A 181 4.69 3.22 14.97
C HIS A 181 6.05 2.64 15.42
N GLN A 182 6.12 1.35 15.76
CA GLN A 182 7.37 0.63 16.09
C GLN A 182 8.11 0.12 14.85
N GLU A 183 7.48 0.14 13.67
CA GLU A 183 8.07 -0.27 12.39
C GLU A 183 8.74 0.92 11.69
N THR A 184 9.74 0.62 10.86
CA THR A 184 10.40 1.63 10.01
C THR A 184 9.44 2.19 8.95
N LEU A 185 9.72 3.38 8.42
CA LEU A 185 8.92 3.97 7.34
C LEU A 185 8.76 3.00 6.16
N ASP A 186 9.81 2.26 5.79
CA ASP A 186 9.77 1.25 4.73
C ASP A 186 8.77 0.12 5.01
N GLN A 187 8.83 -0.48 6.20
CA GLN A 187 7.93 -1.56 6.60
C GLN A 187 6.46 -1.11 6.59
N ARG A 188 6.21 0.11 7.08
CA ARG A 188 4.90 0.76 7.13
C ARG A 188 4.36 1.08 5.73
N LEU A 189 5.20 1.58 4.83
CA LEU A 189 4.86 1.82 3.42
C LEU A 189 4.54 0.51 2.67
N LEU A 190 5.38 -0.52 2.82
CA LEU A 190 5.17 -1.84 2.23
C LEU A 190 3.85 -2.49 2.70
N ARG A 191 3.49 -2.29 3.97
CA ARG A 191 2.23 -2.75 4.56
C ARG A 191 1.01 -2.03 3.98
N LEU A 192 1.18 -0.81 3.47
CA LEU A 192 0.13 0.01 2.86
C LEU A 192 0.00 -0.16 1.33
N GLU A 193 1.03 -0.63 0.61
CA GLU A 193 0.96 -0.86 -0.84
C GLU A 193 -0.28 -1.64 -1.32
N PRO A 194 -0.75 -2.71 -0.63
CA PRO A 194 -1.93 -3.46 -1.08
C PRO A 194 -3.24 -2.66 -1.06
N PHE A 195 -3.27 -1.54 -0.34
CA PHE A 195 -4.44 -0.66 -0.20
C PHE A 195 -4.34 0.58 -1.06
N PHE A 196 -3.10 0.95 -1.40
CA PHE A 196 -2.76 2.15 -2.13
C PHE A 196 -1.68 1.81 -3.15
N PRO A 197 -2.03 1.14 -4.26
CA PRO A 197 -1.08 0.84 -5.34
C PRO A 197 -0.37 2.10 -5.86
N GLU A 198 -1.00 3.28 -5.72
CA GLU A 198 -0.41 4.58 -6.04
C GLU A 198 0.92 4.84 -5.30
N ILE A 199 1.15 4.23 -4.13
CA ILE A 199 2.44 4.31 -3.41
C ILE A 199 3.59 3.91 -4.35
N ARG A 200 3.41 2.90 -5.20
CA ARG A 200 4.46 2.44 -6.13
C ARG A 200 4.78 3.45 -7.23
N SER A 201 3.81 4.27 -7.65
CA SER A 201 4.01 5.25 -8.71
C SER A 201 4.72 6.54 -8.25
N PHE A 202 4.82 6.80 -6.94
CA PHE A 202 5.49 8.00 -6.41
C PHE A 202 6.54 7.74 -5.32
N LEU A 203 6.70 6.50 -4.84
CA LEU A 203 7.79 6.08 -3.95
C LEU A 203 8.56 4.92 -4.57
N LEU A 204 9.75 5.23 -5.07
CA LEU A 204 10.59 4.26 -5.75
C LEU A 204 11.32 3.33 -4.78
N LYS A 205 11.28 2.03 -5.06
CA LYS A 205 12.02 1.00 -4.34
C LYS A 205 13.50 0.99 -4.74
N LYS A 206 14.38 1.05 -3.75
CA LYS A 206 15.81 0.74 -3.89
C LYS A 206 16.06 -0.76 -3.80
N THR A 207 15.32 -1.45 -2.93
CA THR A 207 15.29 -2.90 -2.83
C THR A 207 13.85 -3.38 -2.67
N GLY A 208 13.59 -4.68 -2.72
CA GLY A 208 12.25 -5.23 -2.46
C GLY A 208 11.65 -4.82 -1.11
N ASN A 209 12.49 -4.40 -0.15
CA ASN A 209 12.11 -4.04 1.22
C ASN A 209 12.42 -2.58 1.61
N THR A 210 12.95 -1.73 0.71
CA THR A 210 13.32 -0.34 1.05
C THR A 210 13.10 0.64 -0.10
N TYR A 211 12.76 1.88 0.23
CA TYR A 211 12.57 2.99 -0.71
C TYR A 211 13.78 3.94 -0.73
N PHE A 212 13.93 4.73 -1.81
CA PHE A 212 14.97 5.76 -1.88
C PHE A 212 14.69 6.94 -0.95
N ILE A 213 13.44 7.39 -0.87
CA ILE A 213 13.03 8.54 -0.06
C ILE A 213 13.24 8.29 1.43
N THR A 214 12.98 7.08 1.92
CA THR A 214 13.22 6.69 3.32
C THR A 214 14.71 6.66 3.64
N GLU A 215 15.55 6.13 2.75
CA GLU A 215 17.01 6.16 2.90
C GLU A 215 17.56 7.59 2.89
N ALA A 216 17.08 8.45 1.98
CA ALA A 216 17.47 9.86 1.92
C ALA A 216 17.08 10.61 3.21
N LEU A 217 15.89 10.36 3.76
CA LEU A 217 15.46 10.92 5.05
C LEU A 217 16.34 10.42 6.22
N LEU A 218 16.62 9.11 6.28
CA LEU A 218 17.48 8.52 7.31
C LEU A 218 18.94 8.99 7.23
N SER A 219 19.38 9.51 6.08
CA SER A 219 20.73 10.05 5.90
C SER A 219 21.03 11.24 6.82
N ALA A 220 20.01 12.00 7.25
CA ALA A 220 20.15 13.10 8.20
C ALA A 220 20.62 12.62 9.59
N GLY A 221 20.03 11.53 10.10
CA GLY A 221 20.47 10.93 11.37
C GLY A 221 21.87 10.36 11.30
N LYS A 222 22.30 9.85 10.12
CA LYS A 222 23.68 9.41 9.91
C LYS A 222 24.65 10.59 9.89
N ALA A 223 24.35 11.64 9.11
CA ALA A 223 25.18 12.85 9.05
C ALA A 223 25.36 13.52 10.42
N GLU A 224 24.31 13.50 11.26
CA GLU A 224 24.36 13.98 12.65
C GLU A 224 25.21 13.09 13.56
N THR A 225 25.06 11.76 13.47
CA THR A 225 25.81 10.79 14.30
C THR A 225 27.30 10.79 13.99
N GLU A 226 27.66 10.72 12.71
CA GLU A 226 29.05 10.68 12.24
C GLU A 226 29.69 12.10 12.17
N LYS A 227 28.89 13.15 12.39
CA LYS A 227 29.25 14.58 12.20
C LYS A 227 29.79 14.90 10.80
N GLU A 228 29.39 14.12 9.80
CA GLU A 228 29.90 14.19 8.43
C GLU A 228 28.75 14.51 7.45
N TYR A 229 28.72 15.76 6.96
CA TYR A 229 27.67 16.23 6.05
C TYR A 229 27.64 15.52 4.69
N SER A 230 28.71 14.82 4.30
CA SER A 230 28.80 14.05 3.05
C SER A 230 27.74 12.95 2.95
N TYR A 231 27.26 12.41 4.08
CA TYR A 231 26.19 11.42 4.09
C TYR A 231 24.83 11.99 3.70
N LEU A 232 24.63 13.30 3.82
CA LEU A 232 23.32 13.94 3.63
C LEU A 232 22.97 14.06 2.16
N ARG A 233 21.94 13.32 1.75
CA ARG A 233 21.53 13.18 0.34
C ARG A 233 20.68 14.34 -0.18
N SER A 234 21.28 15.53 -0.23
CA SER A 234 20.64 16.79 -0.60
C SER A 234 19.91 16.78 -1.95
N GLU A 235 20.39 15.99 -2.90
CA GLU A 235 19.85 15.80 -4.24
C GLU A 235 18.41 15.24 -4.23
N PHE A 236 17.98 14.56 -3.16
CA PHE A 236 16.61 14.05 -3.02
C PHE A 236 15.62 15.07 -2.43
N ARG A 237 16.03 16.31 -2.10
CA ARG A 237 15.17 17.30 -1.42
C ARG A 237 13.83 17.54 -2.12
N GLU A 238 13.84 17.76 -3.43
CA GLU A 238 12.60 18.00 -4.19
C GLU A 238 11.74 16.72 -4.27
N ALA A 239 12.36 15.57 -4.50
CA ALA A 239 11.67 14.28 -4.54
C ALA A 239 10.99 13.94 -3.20
N ILE A 240 11.62 14.27 -2.06
CA ILE A 240 11.04 14.16 -0.72
C ILE A 240 9.77 15.04 -0.60
N ALA A 241 9.84 16.30 -1.02
CA ALA A 241 8.71 17.23 -0.96
C ALA A 241 7.54 16.80 -1.87
N ILE A 242 7.83 16.30 -3.07
CA ILE A 242 6.82 15.76 -4.00
C ILE A 242 6.18 14.51 -3.39
N ALA A 243 6.97 13.56 -2.89
CA ALA A 243 6.47 12.33 -2.28
C ALA A 243 5.62 12.60 -1.04
N GLU A 244 6.02 13.54 -0.16
CA GLU A 244 5.22 13.98 1.00
C GLU A 244 3.84 14.44 0.56
N LYS A 245 3.78 15.32 -0.44
CA LYS A 245 2.53 15.88 -0.98
C LYS A 245 1.61 14.80 -1.53
N GLN A 246 2.16 13.76 -2.18
CA GLN A 246 1.38 12.62 -2.66
C GLN A 246 0.82 11.77 -1.51
N VAL A 247 1.61 11.47 -0.48
CA VAL A 247 1.11 10.78 0.72
C VAL A 247 0.06 11.63 1.47
N HIS A 248 0.25 12.94 1.57
CA HIS A 248 -0.75 13.86 2.15
C HIS A 248 -2.08 13.80 1.38
N ASN A 249 -2.03 13.79 0.05
CA ASN A 249 -3.21 13.64 -0.81
C ASN A 249 -3.90 12.29 -0.60
N LEU A 250 -3.14 11.21 -0.42
CA LEU A 250 -3.62 9.87 -0.13
C LEU A 250 -4.39 9.81 1.21
N VAL A 251 -3.86 10.46 2.25
CA VAL A 251 -4.55 10.61 3.55
C VAL A 251 -5.85 11.40 3.38
N ARG A 252 -5.82 12.52 2.64
CA ARG A 252 -7.02 13.34 2.36
C ARG A 252 -8.09 12.58 1.58
N LYS A 253 -7.71 11.77 0.59
CA LYS A 253 -8.57 10.84 -0.14
C LYS A 253 -9.20 9.85 0.84
N THR A 254 -8.39 9.14 1.62
CA THR A 254 -8.83 8.18 2.65
C THR A 254 -9.85 8.79 3.65
N PHE A 255 -9.61 10.00 4.15
CA PHE A 255 -10.55 10.72 5.04
C PHE A 255 -11.91 11.04 4.38
N ARG A 256 -11.96 11.25 3.06
CA ARG A 256 -13.24 11.42 2.33
C ARG A 256 -13.92 10.07 2.15
N ASP A 257 -13.16 9.09 1.68
CA ASP A 257 -13.69 7.81 1.19
C ASP A 257 -14.26 6.97 2.34
N ILE A 258 -13.60 6.92 3.50
CA ILE A 258 -14.13 6.24 4.69
C ILE A 258 -15.41 6.90 5.22
N LYS A 259 -15.49 8.24 5.15
CA LYS A 259 -16.70 9.00 5.55
C LYS A 259 -17.85 8.75 4.58
N ALA A 260 -17.56 8.68 3.27
CA ALA A 260 -18.55 8.37 2.25
C ALA A 260 -19.06 6.92 2.39
N ALA A 261 -18.15 5.95 2.61
CA ALA A 261 -18.48 4.54 2.80
C ALA A 261 -19.42 4.29 3.97
N VAL A 262 -19.21 4.97 5.11
CA VAL A 262 -20.07 4.82 6.29
C VAL A 262 -21.41 5.55 6.11
N LYS A 263 -21.45 6.69 5.41
CA LYS A 263 -22.71 7.42 5.14
C LYS A 263 -23.58 6.77 4.06
N HIS A 264 -22.97 6.18 3.06
CA HIS A 264 -23.64 5.68 1.84
C HIS A 264 -23.08 4.30 1.44
N PRO A 265 -23.27 3.25 2.27
CA PRO A 265 -22.69 1.92 2.03
C PRO A 265 -23.07 1.33 0.67
N ASN A 266 -24.25 1.67 0.15
CA ASN A 266 -24.78 1.13 -1.10
C ASN A 266 -24.24 1.83 -2.37
N ILE A 267 -23.76 3.07 -2.29
CA ILE A 267 -23.36 3.84 -3.49
C ILE A 267 -22.01 3.36 -4.05
N LEU A 268 -21.09 2.97 -3.17
CA LEU A 268 -19.79 2.45 -3.57
C LEU A 268 -19.86 1.07 -4.25
N LEU A 269 -21.01 0.38 -4.24
CA LEU A 269 -21.20 -0.88 -4.96
C LEU A 269 -21.22 -0.71 -6.49
N LYS A 270 -21.58 0.48 -7.02
CA LYS A 270 -21.75 0.70 -8.47
C LYS A 270 -20.59 1.40 -9.16
N ASN A 271 -19.82 2.21 -8.45
CA ASN A 271 -18.87 3.14 -9.07
C ASN A 271 -17.41 2.64 -8.94
N GLN A 272 -17.04 1.63 -9.74
CA GLN A 272 -15.66 1.39 -10.21
C GLN A 272 -15.58 0.17 -11.15
N VAL A 273 -16.41 0.16 -12.20
CA VAL A 273 -15.95 -0.40 -13.48
C VAL A 273 -15.24 0.76 -14.18
N GLU A 274 -13.98 1.01 -13.81
CA GLU A 274 -13.10 1.68 -14.75
C GLU A 274 -12.98 0.73 -15.94
N THR A 275 -13.57 1.12 -17.07
CA THR A 275 -13.29 0.54 -18.37
C THR A 275 -11.81 0.72 -18.64
N LYS A 276 -11.03 -0.28 -18.21
CA LYS A 276 -9.62 -0.42 -18.58
C LYS A 276 -9.57 -0.31 -20.09
N VAL A 277 -9.02 0.78 -20.61
CA VAL A 277 -8.74 0.92 -22.03
C VAL A 277 -7.74 -0.18 -22.35
N VAL A 278 -8.24 -1.24 -23.01
CA VAL A 278 -7.43 -2.42 -23.29
C VAL A 278 -6.35 -1.98 -24.28
N SER A 279 -5.09 -2.09 -23.86
CA SER A 279 -3.97 -1.72 -24.72
C SER A 279 -4.00 -2.55 -26.00
N PRO A 280 -3.78 -1.97 -27.19
CA PRO A 280 -3.69 -2.74 -28.44
C PRO A 280 -2.56 -3.79 -28.41
N TYR A 281 -1.62 -3.67 -27.46
CA TYR A 281 -0.50 -4.58 -27.25
C TYR A 281 -0.69 -5.56 -26.07
N GLU A 282 -1.91 -5.75 -25.55
CA GLU A 282 -2.20 -6.64 -24.40
C GLU A 282 -1.65 -8.07 -24.59
N SER A 283 -1.63 -8.57 -25.84
CA SER A 283 -1.00 -9.85 -26.19
C SER A 283 0.51 -9.87 -25.90
N VAL A 284 1.23 -8.79 -26.19
CA VAL A 284 2.67 -8.63 -25.91
C VAL A 284 2.90 -8.43 -24.41
N ILE A 285 2.12 -7.54 -23.78
CA ILE A 285 2.21 -7.24 -22.34
C ILE A 285 2.02 -8.51 -21.50
N SER A 286 1.01 -9.32 -21.81
CA SER A 286 0.73 -10.58 -21.11
C SER A 286 1.79 -11.67 -21.35
N ILE A 287 2.52 -11.64 -22.48
CA ILE A 287 3.66 -12.54 -22.71
C ILE A 287 4.85 -12.16 -21.84
N LEU A 288 5.15 -10.86 -21.75
CA LEU A 288 6.30 -10.34 -21.00
C LEU A 288 6.09 -10.47 -19.47
N THR A 289 4.97 -9.95 -18.96
CA THR A 289 4.65 -9.92 -17.52
C THR A 289 4.40 -11.31 -16.91
N ARG A 290 3.95 -12.30 -17.69
CA ARG A 290 3.64 -13.65 -17.18
C ARG A 290 4.88 -14.50 -16.91
N ARG A 291 6.02 -14.22 -17.56
CA ARG A 291 7.23 -15.06 -17.49
C ARG A 291 8.43 -14.37 -16.86
N PHE A 292 8.50 -13.04 -16.91
CA PHE A 292 9.67 -12.27 -16.50
C PHE A 292 9.30 -11.28 -15.37
N PRO A 293 10.25 -10.95 -14.47
CA PRO A 293 10.02 -10.02 -13.35
C PRO A 293 10.04 -8.55 -13.83
N VAL A 294 9.13 -8.24 -14.75
CA VAL A 294 8.92 -6.89 -15.29
C VAL A 294 7.91 -6.18 -14.40
N GLU A 295 8.31 -5.03 -13.88
CA GLU A 295 7.52 -4.18 -12.98
C GLU A 295 6.69 -3.16 -13.80
N GLU A 296 7.29 -2.54 -14.81
CA GLU A 296 6.63 -1.58 -15.71
C GLU A 296 7.13 -1.74 -17.17
N ILE A 297 6.30 -1.35 -18.14
CA ILE A 297 6.58 -1.42 -19.58
C ILE A 297 6.23 -0.08 -20.23
N PHE A 298 7.20 0.54 -20.90
CA PHE A 298 7.02 1.77 -21.66
C PHE A 298 7.32 1.50 -23.14
N LEU A 299 6.41 1.87 -24.03
CA LEU A 299 6.66 1.91 -25.47
C LEU A 299 7.34 3.23 -25.79
N PHE A 300 8.58 3.20 -26.30
CA PHE A 300 9.31 4.42 -26.66
C PHE A 300 9.26 4.71 -28.16
N HIS A 301 9.12 3.68 -28.99
CA HIS A 301 8.97 3.80 -30.45
C HIS A 301 8.22 2.59 -31.02
N GLN A 302 7.65 2.72 -32.21
CA GLN A 302 7.10 1.59 -32.97
C GLN A 302 7.31 1.80 -34.46
N GLU A 303 7.59 0.71 -35.18
CA GLU A 303 7.72 0.71 -36.64
C GLU A 303 6.96 -0.48 -37.25
N GLU A 304 6.48 -0.32 -38.48
CA GLU A 304 5.87 -1.41 -39.24
C GLU A 304 6.85 -1.89 -40.31
N ILE A 305 7.36 -3.09 -40.12
CA ILE A 305 8.29 -3.74 -41.04
C ILE A 305 7.50 -4.68 -41.94
N VAL A 306 7.51 -4.42 -43.25
CA VAL A 306 6.85 -5.28 -44.25
C VAL A 306 7.90 -6.18 -44.90
N CYS A 307 7.87 -7.47 -44.58
CA CYS A 307 8.72 -8.49 -45.19
C CYS A 307 7.84 -9.58 -45.81
N GLU A 308 8.13 -9.96 -47.06
CA GLU A 308 7.46 -11.09 -47.75
C GLU A 308 5.91 -11.03 -47.73
N GLY A 309 5.35 -9.82 -47.83
CA GLY A 309 3.90 -9.59 -47.79
C GLY A 309 3.26 -9.70 -46.40
N ARG A 310 4.05 -9.79 -45.33
CA ARG A 310 3.59 -9.76 -43.93
C ARG A 310 4.07 -8.49 -43.23
N THR A 311 3.13 -7.77 -42.62
CA THR A 311 3.43 -6.63 -41.74
C THR A 311 3.71 -7.13 -40.33
N THR A 312 4.91 -6.86 -39.82
CA THR A 312 5.31 -7.07 -38.43
C THR A 312 5.43 -5.71 -37.76
N THR A 313 4.70 -5.47 -36.67
CA THR A 313 4.90 -4.26 -35.86
C THR A 313 6.07 -4.51 -34.91
N GLU A 314 7.18 -3.81 -35.09
CA GLU A 314 8.29 -3.82 -34.14
C GLU A 314 8.06 -2.80 -33.03
N LEU A 315 8.07 -3.28 -31.79
CA LEU A 315 7.82 -2.47 -30.60
C LEU A 315 9.11 -2.27 -29.82
N TYR A 316 9.54 -1.01 -29.74
CA TYR A 316 10.71 -0.60 -28.99
C TYR A 316 10.30 -0.30 -27.55
N LEU A 317 10.70 -1.18 -26.62
CA LEU A 317 10.19 -1.20 -25.25
C LEU A 317 11.29 -0.92 -24.24
N LEU A 318 11.06 0.04 -23.33
CA LEU A 318 11.79 0.14 -22.07
C LEU A 318 11.04 -0.70 -21.02
N LEU A 319 11.64 -1.79 -20.55
CA LEU A 319 11.12 -2.58 -19.45
C LEU A 319 11.84 -2.17 -18.17
N ILE A 320 11.07 -1.76 -17.16
CA ILE A 320 11.59 -1.61 -15.80
C ILE A 320 11.43 -2.94 -15.10
N GLY A 321 12.52 -3.53 -14.63
CA GLY A 321 12.46 -4.81 -13.95
C GLY A 321 13.77 -5.20 -13.28
N ASN A 322 13.67 -6.02 -12.24
CA ASN A 322 14.82 -6.45 -11.45
C ASN A 322 15.30 -7.84 -11.87
N ARG A 323 16.63 -8.01 -12.02
CA ARG A 323 17.31 -9.29 -12.32
C ARG A 323 16.97 -9.91 -13.69
N ILE A 324 16.64 -9.11 -14.69
CA ILE A 324 16.49 -9.56 -16.07
C ILE A 324 17.89 -9.65 -16.70
N SER A 325 18.29 -10.83 -17.15
CA SER A 325 19.59 -11.06 -17.79
C SER A 325 19.51 -10.88 -19.32
N LYS A 326 20.67 -10.75 -19.99
CA LYS A 326 20.72 -10.73 -21.47
C LYS A 326 20.03 -11.96 -22.12
N LYS A 327 20.14 -13.14 -21.49
CA LYS A 327 19.45 -14.37 -21.95
C LYS A 327 17.93 -14.27 -21.84
N ASP A 328 17.43 -13.53 -20.85
CA ASP A 328 15.99 -13.27 -20.71
C ASP A 328 15.51 -12.32 -21.81
N LEU A 329 16.29 -11.31 -22.21
CA LEU A 329 15.97 -10.42 -23.34
C LEU A 329 15.81 -11.20 -24.64
N GLU A 330 16.80 -12.02 -24.99
CA GLU A 330 16.73 -12.89 -26.18
C GLU A 330 15.52 -13.85 -26.12
N MET A 331 15.17 -14.31 -24.92
CA MET A 331 13.99 -15.16 -24.70
C MET A 331 12.67 -14.38 -24.79
N MET A 332 12.62 -13.11 -24.39
CA MET A 332 11.47 -12.22 -24.57
C MET A 332 11.19 -12.02 -26.05
N GLN A 333 12.20 -11.62 -26.83
CA GLN A 333 12.11 -11.40 -28.28
C GLN A 333 11.55 -12.64 -29.00
N LYS A 334 12.18 -13.79 -28.78
CA LYS A 334 11.74 -15.09 -29.33
C LYS A 334 10.34 -15.49 -28.85
N SER A 335 10.00 -15.21 -27.59
CA SER A 335 8.68 -15.57 -27.03
C SER A 335 7.55 -14.71 -27.59
N VAL A 336 7.76 -13.41 -27.79
CA VAL A 336 6.76 -12.50 -28.35
C VAL A 336 6.53 -12.82 -29.82
N SER A 337 7.58 -12.88 -30.63
CA SER A 337 7.48 -13.23 -32.05
C SER A 337 6.76 -14.57 -32.24
N ARG A 338 7.19 -15.64 -31.54
CA ARG A 338 6.56 -16.97 -31.68
C ARG A 338 5.10 -17.03 -31.24
N LYS A 339 4.74 -16.38 -30.12
CA LYS A 339 3.37 -16.46 -29.57
C LYS A 339 2.39 -15.51 -30.25
N THR A 340 2.87 -14.49 -30.94
CA THR A 340 2.04 -13.56 -31.74
C THR A 340 1.98 -13.94 -33.22
N GLY A 341 2.57 -15.09 -33.61
CA GLY A 341 2.59 -15.55 -34.99
C GLY A 341 3.42 -14.68 -35.94
N GLY A 342 4.41 -13.95 -35.39
CA GLY A 342 5.19 -12.95 -36.12
C GLY A 342 4.53 -11.58 -36.23
N LYS A 343 3.30 -11.38 -35.72
CA LYS A 343 2.63 -10.06 -35.78
C LYS A 343 3.40 -8.96 -35.04
N TYR A 344 4.06 -9.29 -33.93
CA TYR A 344 4.83 -8.35 -33.14
C TYR A 344 6.29 -8.81 -32.96
N SER A 345 7.24 -7.91 -33.26
CA SER A 345 8.63 -7.97 -32.80
C SER A 345 8.79 -7.07 -31.57
N VAL A 346 9.81 -7.32 -30.74
CA VAL A 346 10.15 -6.43 -29.62
C VAL A 346 11.65 -6.19 -29.54
N VAL A 347 12.02 -4.95 -29.21
CA VAL A 347 13.40 -4.55 -28.89
C VAL A 347 13.40 -4.06 -27.43
N PRO A 348 13.67 -4.95 -26.45
CA PRO A 348 13.60 -4.61 -25.03
C PRO A 348 14.92 -4.00 -24.54
N ILE A 349 14.89 -2.72 -24.19
CA ILE A 349 15.89 -2.06 -23.34
C ILE A 349 15.45 -2.27 -21.89
N VAL A 350 16.36 -2.69 -21.01
CA VAL A 350 15.99 -3.07 -19.64
C VAL A 350 16.94 -2.51 -18.60
N HIS A 351 16.35 -1.81 -17.64
CA HIS A 351 17.03 -1.28 -16.47
C HIS A 351 16.20 -1.56 -15.22
N SER A 352 16.86 -1.69 -14.07
CA SER A 352 16.16 -1.62 -12.80
C SER A 352 15.76 -0.17 -12.53
N ALA A 353 14.64 0.04 -11.85
CA ALA A 353 14.22 1.38 -11.44
C ALA A 353 15.31 2.06 -10.57
N ARG A 354 16.02 1.26 -9.77
CA ARG A 354 17.21 1.66 -9.04
C ARG A 354 18.31 2.22 -9.95
N TRP A 355 18.69 1.49 -11.01
CA TRP A 355 19.73 1.96 -11.94
C TRP A 355 19.31 3.27 -12.62
N ILE A 356 18.03 3.36 -13.03
CA ILE A 356 17.45 4.57 -13.63
C ILE A 356 17.65 5.79 -12.72
N GLN A 357 17.35 5.71 -11.42
CA GLN A 357 17.53 6.87 -10.55
C GLN A 357 18.97 7.10 -10.07
N GLU A 358 19.80 6.06 -9.98
CA GLU A 358 21.22 6.23 -9.66
C GLU A 358 22.03 6.82 -10.83
N HIS A 359 21.60 6.67 -12.11
CA HIS A 359 22.42 7.01 -13.29
C HIS A 359 21.75 7.94 -14.33
N LEU A 360 20.41 8.02 -14.40
CA LEU A 360 19.72 8.88 -15.39
C LEU A 360 19.32 10.26 -14.82
N TRP A 361 19.58 10.55 -13.54
CA TRP A 361 19.25 11.86 -12.95
C TRP A 361 20.04 12.99 -13.63
N GLU A 362 21.33 12.79 -13.89
CA GLU A 362 22.21 13.72 -14.63
C GLU A 362 21.80 13.86 -16.11
N SER A 363 21.16 12.81 -16.66
CA SER A 363 20.78 12.73 -18.07
C SER A 363 19.30 13.06 -18.34
N GLN A 364 18.51 13.46 -17.35
CA GLN A 364 17.10 13.83 -17.56
C GLN A 364 16.88 14.85 -18.70
N PRO A 365 17.75 15.87 -18.91
CA PRO A 365 17.62 16.79 -20.05
C PRO A 365 17.70 16.14 -21.44
N PHE A 366 18.33 14.96 -21.57
CA PHE A 366 18.39 14.22 -22.84
C PHE A 366 17.09 13.45 -23.15
N PHE A 367 16.28 13.12 -22.13
CA PHE A 367 15.01 12.42 -22.33
C PHE A 367 13.90 13.41 -22.70
N ARG A 368 13.92 13.82 -23.97
CA ARG A 368 12.85 14.63 -24.54
C ARG A 368 11.52 13.87 -24.45
N LYS A 369 10.57 14.42 -23.71
CA LYS A 369 9.20 13.89 -23.59
C LYS A 369 8.55 13.83 -24.98
N VAL A 370 8.35 12.62 -25.51
CA VAL A 370 7.77 12.42 -26.85
C VAL A 370 6.22 12.50 -26.83
N MET A 371 5.58 12.23 -25.69
CA MET A 371 4.18 12.60 -25.39
C MET A 371 3.96 12.97 -23.93
#